data_AF-A0A7D8AJ70-F1
#
_entry.id   AF-A0A7D8AJ70-F1
#
_cell.length_a   1.000
_cell.length_b   1.000
_cell.length_c   1.000
_cell.angle_alpha   90.00
_cell.angle_beta   90.00
_cell.angle_gamma   90.00
#
_symmetry.space_group_name_H-M   'P 1'
#
loop_
_entity.id
_entity.type
_entity.pdbx_description
1 polymer ?
#
loop_
_entity_poly.entity_id
_entity_poly.type
_entity_poly.pdbx_seq_one_letter_code
_entity_poly.pdbx_strand_id
1 'polypeptide(L)'
;MNGYDGNKDDLRKRLNRVEGQVRGIARMVDEDKYCIDILTQVSAATKALETVALSLLSDHLSHCVAEASATGGAVAAEKVREANEAIARLVRS
;
A
#
# COMPACT_ATOMS: atom_id res chain seq x y z
N MET A 1 -14.94 -10.66 7.30
CA MET A 1 -14.85 -9.19 7.29
C MET A 1 -13.57 -8.84 6.56
N ASN A 2 -13.59 -7.95 5.57
CA ASN A 2 -12.36 -7.59 4.88
C ASN A 2 -11.58 -6.68 5.83
N GLY A 3 -10.32 -6.99 6.14
CA GLY A 3 -9.57 -6.33 7.22
C GLY A 3 -9.42 -4.81 7.12
N TYR A 4 -9.85 -4.18 6.02
CA TYR A 4 -9.78 -2.73 5.77
C TYR A 4 -11.14 -2.01 5.80
N ASP A 5 -12.24 -2.69 6.16
CA ASP A 5 -13.61 -2.13 6.05
C ASP A 5 -13.79 -0.82 6.86
N GLY A 6 -13.04 -0.63 7.95
CA GLY A 6 -13.04 0.61 8.74
C GLY A 6 -12.33 1.82 8.09
N ASN A 7 -11.49 1.58 7.08
CA ASN A 7 -10.62 2.61 6.48
C ASN A 7 -10.78 2.73 4.95
N LYS A 8 -11.81 2.09 4.41
CA LYS A 8 -12.07 1.97 2.97
C LYS A 8 -12.13 3.31 2.25
N ASP A 9 -12.78 4.31 2.83
CA ASP A 9 -12.93 5.63 2.20
C ASP A 9 -11.60 6.41 2.16
N ASP A 10 -10.75 6.29 3.18
CA ASP A 10 -9.43 6.91 3.18
C ASP A 10 -8.51 6.25 2.14
N LEU A 11 -8.52 4.91 2.09
CA LEU A 11 -7.79 4.15 1.07
C LEU A 11 -8.22 4.54 -0.34
N ARG A 12 -9.53 4.68 -0.60
CA ARG A 12 -10.04 5.17 -1.89
C ARG A 12 -9.57 6.58 -2.20
N LYS A 13 -9.59 7.51 -1.24
CA LYS A 13 -9.09 8.89 -1.44
C LYS A 13 -7.61 8.90 -1.81
N ARG A 14 -6.79 8.09 -1.14
CA ARG A 14 -5.35 7.96 -1.44
C ARG A 14 -5.10 7.36 -2.81
N LEU A 15 -5.81 6.28 -3.15
CA LEU A 15 -5.71 5.65 -4.47
C LEU A 15 -6.13 6.59 -5.60
N ASN A 16 -7.20 7.35 -5.45
CA ASN A 16 -7.62 8.37 -6.43
C ASN A 16 -6.54 9.46 -6.63
N ARG A 17 -5.80 9.82 -5.57
CA ARG A 17 -4.67 10.76 -5.66
C ARG A 17 -3.51 10.15 -6.45
N VAL A 18 -3.15 8.90 -6.17
CA VAL A 18 -2.11 8.15 -6.92
C VAL A 18 -2.48 8.07 -8.39
N GLU A 19 -3.72 7.72 -8.70
CA GLU A 19 -4.23 7.67 -10.08
C GLU A 19 -4.06 9.03 -10.79
N GLY A 20 -4.35 10.13 -10.10
CA GLY A 20 -4.10 11.48 -10.59
C GLY A 20 -2.62 11.77 -10.86
N GLN A 21 -1.72 11.31 -9.99
CA GLN A 21 -0.26 11.44 -10.18
C GLN A 21 0.21 10.65 -11.40
N VAL A 22 -0.26 9.41 -11.58
CA VAL A 22 0.10 8.57 -12.75
C VAL A 22 -0.37 9.20 -14.05
N ARG A 23 -1.61 9.74 -14.10
CA ARG A 23 -2.08 10.53 -15.25
C ARG A 23 -1.24 11.80 -15.48
N GLY A 24 -0.79 12.44 -14.41
CA GLY A 24 0.12 13.58 -14.48
C GLY A 24 1.45 13.21 -15.15
N ILE A 25 2.06 12.11 -14.70
CA ILE A 25 3.31 11.57 -15.26
C ILE A 25 3.15 11.24 -16.75
N ALA A 26 2.05 10.58 -17.14
CA ALA A 26 1.78 10.29 -18.56
C ALA A 26 1.76 11.55 -19.42
N ARG A 27 1.04 12.60 -18.98
CA ARG A 27 1.04 13.90 -19.66
C ARG A 27 2.42 14.55 -19.73
N MET A 28 3.23 14.43 -18.68
CA MET A 28 4.60 14.97 -18.71
C MET A 28 5.46 14.27 -19.77
N VAL A 29 5.24 12.98 -20.02
CA VAL A 29 5.90 12.26 -21.11
C VAL A 29 5.38 12.74 -22.47
N ASP A 30 4.07 12.87 -22.64
CA ASP A 30 3.46 13.36 -23.88
C ASP A 30 3.88 14.80 -24.22
N GLU A 31 4.22 15.60 -23.21
CA GLU A 31 4.68 16.99 -23.34
C GLU A 31 6.22 17.13 -23.36
N ASP A 32 6.97 16.03 -23.52
CA ASP A 32 8.43 16.00 -23.57
C ASP A 32 9.11 16.75 -22.40
N LYS A 33 8.55 16.63 -21.19
CA LYS A 33 9.12 17.28 -20.00
C LYS A 33 10.49 16.72 -19.64
N TYR A 34 11.26 17.53 -18.91
CA TYR A 34 12.58 17.15 -18.44
C TYR A 34 12.55 15.88 -17.60
N CYS A 35 13.44 14.94 -17.91
CA CYS A 35 13.44 13.60 -17.33
C CYS A 35 13.55 13.59 -15.81
N ILE A 36 14.28 14.54 -15.21
CA ILE A 36 14.42 14.63 -13.74
C ILE A 36 13.11 15.04 -13.06
N ASP A 37 12.30 15.87 -13.71
CA ASP A 37 10.99 16.26 -13.18
C ASP A 37 10.02 15.08 -13.23
N ILE A 38 10.05 14.31 -14.31
CA ILE A 38 9.28 13.06 -14.44
C ILE A 38 9.69 12.07 -13.35
N LEU A 39 10.99 11.83 -13.16
CA LEU A 39 11.50 10.94 -12.10
C LEU A 39 11.10 11.40 -10.70
N THR A 40 11.04 12.71 -10.48
CA THR A 40 10.55 13.30 -9.22
C THR A 40 9.07 12.95 -8.99
N GLN A 41 8.22 13.07 -10.02
CA GLN A 41 6.81 12.71 -9.91
C GLN A 41 6.59 11.20 -9.77
N VAL A 42 7.36 10.38 -10.49
CA VAL A 42 7.36 8.92 -10.31
C VAL A 42 7.68 8.57 -8.86
N SER A 43 8.74 9.15 -8.29
CA SER A 43 9.12 8.94 -6.89
C SER A 43 8.01 9.34 -5.91
N ALA A 44 7.29 10.43 -6.21
CA ALA A 44 6.16 10.87 -5.40
C ALA A 44 4.96 9.92 -5.48
N ALA A 45 4.67 9.34 -6.66
CA ALA A 45 3.63 8.34 -6.83
C ALA A 45 3.97 7.02 -6.12
N THR A 46 5.24 6.57 -6.20
CA THR A 46 5.72 5.39 -5.49
C THR A 46 5.55 5.53 -3.97
N LYS A 47 6.00 6.64 -3.38
CA LYS A 47 5.81 6.91 -1.93
C LYS A 47 4.34 6.94 -1.51
N ALA A 48 3.47 7.46 -2.37
CA ALA A 48 2.04 7.47 -2.10
C ALA A 48 1.45 6.04 -2.10
N LEU A 49 1.90 5.17 -3.01
CA LEU A 49 1.55 3.75 -3.02
C LEU A 49 2.10 2.98 -1.81
N GLU A 50 3.35 3.22 -1.43
CA GLU A 50 3.94 2.66 -0.21
C GLU A 50 3.10 3.02 1.03
N THR A 51 2.64 4.26 1.11
CA THR A 51 1.78 4.70 2.21
C THR A 51 0.46 3.91 2.25
N VAL A 52 -0.16 3.65 1.09
CA VAL A 52 -1.38 2.82 1.01
C VAL A 52 -1.08 1.38 1.44
N ALA A 53 0.02 0.81 0.99
CA ALA A 53 0.43 -0.55 1.36
C ALA A 53 0.67 -0.68 2.87
N LEU A 54 1.33 0.30 3.49
CA LEU A 54 1.55 0.35 4.94
C LEU A 54 0.24 0.48 5.73
N SER A 55 -0.71 1.29 5.26
CA SER A 55 -2.04 1.38 5.89
C SER A 55 -2.78 0.04 5.86
N LEU A 56 -2.80 -0.64 4.70
CA LEU A 56 -3.41 -1.97 4.56
C LEU A 56 -2.75 -3.01 5.47
N LEU A 57 -1.41 -2.99 5.56
CA LEU A 57 -0.66 -3.88 6.43
C LEU A 57 -0.97 -3.61 7.91
N SER A 58 -1.00 -2.34 8.32
CA SER A 58 -1.34 -1.94 9.68
C SER A 58 -2.72 -2.49 10.07
N ASP A 59 -3.71 -2.32 9.21
CA ASP A 59 -5.06 -2.82 9.44
C ASP A 59 -5.08 -4.37 9.54
N HIS A 60 -4.32 -5.06 8.68
CA HIS A 60 -4.20 -6.52 8.74
C HIS A 60 -3.57 -7.01 10.05
N LEU A 61 -2.52 -6.33 10.54
CA LEU A 61 -1.87 -6.65 11.80
C LEU A 61 -2.81 -6.42 13.00
N SER A 62 -3.53 -5.29 13.00
CA SER A 62 -4.43 -4.91 14.10
C SER A 62 -5.69 -5.75 14.20
N HIS A 63 -6.17 -6.33 13.09
CA HIS A 63 -7.37 -7.15 13.06
C HIS A 63 -7.03 -8.64 12.93
N CYS A 64 -6.58 -9.07 11.75
CA CYS A 64 -6.44 -10.49 11.42
C CYS A 64 -5.37 -11.19 12.26
N VAL A 65 -4.22 -10.54 12.48
CA VAL A 65 -3.15 -11.14 13.29
C VAL A 65 -3.47 -11.06 14.78
N ALA A 66 -4.02 -9.94 15.27
CA ALA A 66 -4.41 -9.79 16.68
C ALA A 66 -5.49 -10.80 17.09
N GLU A 67 -6.55 -10.97 16.28
CA GLU A 67 -7.61 -11.95 16.52
C GLU A 67 -7.09 -13.39 16.48
N ALA A 68 -6.25 -13.72 15.49
CA ALA A 68 -5.66 -15.04 15.39
C ALA A 68 -4.70 -15.34 16.56
N SER A 69 -3.96 -14.33 17.03
CA SER A 69 -3.07 -14.48 18.19
C SER A 69 -3.82 -14.72 19.49
N ALA A 70 -5.03 -14.16 19.63
CA ALA A 70 -5.90 -14.42 20.78
C ALA A 70 -6.44 -15.86 20.83
N THR A 71 -6.56 -16.52 19.67
CA THR A 71 -6.99 -17.94 19.56
C THR A 71 -5.82 -18.91 19.58
N GLY A 72 -4.63 -18.49 19.17
CA GLY A 72 -3.39 -19.26 19.22
C GLY A 72 -3.32 -20.40 18.18
N GLY A 73 -2.26 -21.20 18.26
CA GLY A 73 -2.06 -22.38 17.43
C GLY A 73 -1.69 -22.07 15.97
N ALA A 74 -1.94 -23.04 15.08
CA ALA A 74 -1.49 -22.99 13.68
C ALA A 74 -2.07 -21.80 12.89
N VAL A 75 -3.27 -21.35 13.23
CA VAL A 75 -3.93 -20.21 12.57
C VAL A 75 -3.19 -18.90 12.86
N ALA A 76 -2.73 -18.69 14.09
CA ALA A 76 -1.92 -17.53 14.47
C ALA A 76 -0.58 -17.52 13.71
N ALA A 77 0.11 -18.66 13.70
CA ALA A 77 1.40 -18.80 13.00
C ALA A 77 1.27 -18.50 11.51
N GLU A 78 0.18 -18.96 10.88
CA GLU A 78 -0.06 -18.73 9.46
C GLU A 78 -0.33 -17.25 9.14
N LYS A 79 -1.12 -16.56 9.98
CA LYS A 79 -1.41 -15.13 9.77
C LYS A 79 -0.17 -14.25 9.95
N VAL A 80 0.70 -14.58 10.91
CA VAL A 80 1.99 -13.90 11.07
C VAL A 80 2.90 -14.15 9.86
N ARG A 81 2.93 -15.38 9.33
CA ARG A 81 3.71 -15.71 8.13
C ARG A 81 3.25 -14.90 6.92
N GLU A 82 1.93 -14.85 6.68
CA GLU A 82 1.32 -14.07 5.60
C GLU A 82 1.74 -12.59 5.66
N ALA A 83 1.64 -11.98 6.85
CA ALA A 83 2.04 -10.59 7.06
C ALA A 83 3.54 -10.35 6.79
N ASN A 84 4.41 -11.25 7.28
CA ASN A 84 5.86 -11.17 7.05
C ASN A 84 6.21 -11.27 5.57
N GLU A 85 5.56 -12.16 4.82
CA GLU A 85 5.78 -12.27 3.37
C GLU A 85 5.34 -11.01 2.63
N ALA A 86 4.22 -10.40 3.02
CA ALA A 86 3.75 -9.15 2.44
C ALA A 86 4.75 -8.00 2.69
N ILE A 87 5.25 -7.86 3.93
CA ILE A 87 6.31 -6.90 4.27
C ILE A 87 7.55 -7.13 3.43
N ALA A 88 7.98 -8.39 3.30
CA ALA A 88 9.19 -8.71 2.55
C ALA A 88 9.08 -8.31 1.07
N ARG A 89 7.88 -8.39 0.47
CA ARG A 89 7.63 -7.90 -0.90
C ARG A 89 7.72 -6.36 -0.96
N LEU A 90 7.16 -5.67 0.02
CA LEU A 90 7.15 -4.19 0.09
C LEU A 90 8.54 -3.59 0.30
N VAL A 91 9.43 -4.24 1.06
CA VAL A 91 10.80 -3.73 1.30
C VAL A 91 11.73 -3.95 0.09
N ARG A 92 11.37 -4.85 -0.83
CA ARG A 92 12.19 -5.17 -2.01
C ARG A 92 11.82 -4.36 -3.26
N SER A 93 10.69 -3.65 -3.24
CA SER A 93 10.27 -2.74 -4.31
C SER A 93 10.94 -1.38 -4.19
#